data_AF-A0A522R4A1-F1
#
_entry.id   AF-A0A522R4A1-F1
#
_cell.length_a   1.000
_cell.length_b   1.000
_cell.length_c   1.000
_cell.angle_alpha   90.00
_cell.angle_beta   90.00
_cell.angle_gamma   90.00
#
_symmetry.space_group_name_H-M   'P 1'
#
loop_
_entity.id
_entity.type
_entity.pdbx_description
1 polymer ?
#
loop_
_entity_poly.entity_id
_entity_poly.type
_entity_poly.pdbx_seq_one_letter_code
_entity_poly.pdbx_strand_id
1 'polypeptide(L)'
;MKRKLSIRVAIVFVAGLTIATLSFAQMGMGQGWERGSRYAMMYNPQTVETLAGEVTRVDKFTPMHGMSTGIHLMVKTNKETISVHLGPARYIESQDVRFEPG
;
A
#
# COMPACT_ATOMS: atom_id res chain seq x y z
N MET A 1 -27.69 -43.65 6.96
CA MET A 1 -27.86 -42.18 6.90
C MET A 1 -26.82 -41.39 7.68
N LYS A 2 -26.53 -41.73 8.95
CA LYS A 2 -25.60 -41.00 9.83
C LYS A 2 -24.17 -40.81 9.26
N ARG A 3 -23.60 -41.84 8.63
CA ARG A 3 -22.24 -41.79 8.02
C ARG A 3 -22.12 -40.82 6.84
N LYS A 4 -23.16 -40.69 6.00
CA LYS A 4 -23.19 -39.71 4.90
C LYS A 4 -23.36 -38.28 5.42
N LEU A 5 -24.04 -38.10 6.55
CA LEU A 5 -24.20 -36.82 7.22
C LEU A 5 -22.88 -36.37 7.87
N SER A 6 -22.16 -37.27 8.55
CA SER A 6 -20.84 -36.97 9.14
C SER A 6 -19.80 -36.57 8.09
N ILE A 7 -19.81 -37.20 6.91
CA ILE A 7 -18.91 -36.84 5.80
C ILE A 7 -19.22 -35.43 5.28
N ARG A 8 -20.50 -35.08 5.14
CA ARG A 8 -20.92 -33.73 4.70
C ARG A 8 -20.52 -32.65 5.73
N VAL A 9 -20.67 -32.94 7.03
CA VAL A 9 -20.24 -32.03 8.10
C VAL A 9 -18.73 -31.84 8.11
N ALA A 10 -17.96 -32.92 7.92
CA ALA A 10 -16.51 -32.83 7.82
C ALA A 10 -16.04 -31.99 6.62
N ILE A 11 -16.70 -32.12 5.46
CA ILE A 11 -16.39 -31.32 4.27
C ILE A 11 -16.67 -29.84 4.51
N VAL A 12 -17.80 -29.49 5.13
CA VAL A 12 -18.14 -28.09 5.45
C VAL A 12 -17.14 -27.51 6.46
N PHE A 13 -16.70 -28.29 7.43
CA PHE A 13 -15.72 -27.86 8.43
C PHE A 13 -14.33 -27.62 7.83
N VAL A 14 -13.86 -28.51 6.95
CA VAL A 14 -12.59 -28.36 6.24
C VAL A 14 -12.63 -27.17 5.27
N ALA A 15 -13.74 -26.98 4.55
CA ALA A 15 -13.92 -25.82 3.69
C ALA A 15 -13.90 -24.50 4.50
N GLY A 16 -14.54 -24.46 5.68
CA GLY A 16 -14.51 -23.29 6.57
C GLY A 16 -13.10 -22.93 7.05
N LEU A 17 -12.26 -23.92 7.36
CA LEU A 17 -10.88 -23.70 7.80
C LEU A 17 -9.99 -23.08 6.70
N THR A 18 -10.22 -23.41 5.43
CA THR A 18 -9.44 -22.84 4.30
C THR A 18 -9.77 -21.38 3.97
N ILE A 19 -10.95 -20.88 4.36
CA ILE A 19 -11.33 -19.48 4.13
C ILE A 19 -10.64 -18.56 5.14
N ALA A 20 -10.40 -19.03 6.37
CA ALA A 20 -9.75 -18.25 7.42
C ALA A 20 -8.29 -17.88 7.11
N THR A 21 -7.57 -18.70 6.34
CA THR A 21 -6.17 -18.42 5.96
C THR A 21 -6.03 -17.29 4.93
N LEU A 22 -7.07 -17.03 4.12
CA LEU A 22 -7.03 -15.94 3.14
C LEU A 22 -7.11 -14.55 3.79
N SER A 23 -7.78 -14.43 4.94
CA SER A 23 -7.91 -13.17 5.67
C SER A 23 -6.58 -12.67 6.26
N PHE A 24 -5.67 -13.58 6.65
CA PHE A 24 -4.34 -13.20 7.16
C PHE A 24 -3.32 -12.88 6.04
N ALA A 25 -3.50 -13.42 4.84
CA ALA A 25 -2.65 -13.11 3.69
C ALA A 25 -2.86 -11.69 3.14
N GLN A 26 -3.99 -11.04 3.45
CA GLN A 26 -4.27 -9.66 3.05
C GLN A 26 -3.50 -8.60 3.86
N MET A 27 -2.81 -8.99 4.93
CA MET A 27 -2.10 -8.07 5.84
C MET A 27 -0.77 -7.52 5.26
N GLY A 28 -0.35 -7.95 4.08
CA GLY A 28 1.07 -7.89 3.69
C GLY A 28 1.48 -6.93 2.57
N MET A 29 0.63 -5.99 2.11
CA MET A 29 0.94 -5.22 0.88
C MET A 29 1.22 -3.73 1.04
N GLY A 30 1.06 -3.18 2.24
CA GLY A 30 1.31 -1.76 2.51
C GLY A 30 1.46 -1.46 4.00
N GLN A 31 2.19 -2.31 4.74
CA GLN A 31 2.37 -2.15 6.18
C GLN A 31 2.81 -0.71 6.53
N GLY A 32 2.03 -0.05 7.37
CA GLY A 32 2.20 1.33 7.81
C GLY A 32 1.58 2.40 6.90
N TRP A 33 1.04 2.02 5.74
CA TRP A 33 0.35 2.92 4.80
C TRP A 33 -1.17 2.80 4.90
N GLU A 34 -1.68 1.89 5.73
CA GLU A 34 -3.10 1.71 5.96
C GLU A 34 -3.79 2.96 6.54
N ARG A 35 -5.10 3.04 6.29
CA ARG A 35 -5.96 4.06 6.91
C ARG A 35 -5.89 3.93 8.44
N GLY A 36 -5.63 5.04 9.12
CA GLY A 36 -5.46 5.08 10.57
C GLY A 36 -4.05 4.76 11.06
N SER A 37 -3.10 4.47 10.17
CA SER A 37 -1.68 4.42 10.53
C SER A 37 -1.19 5.78 11.04
N ARG A 38 -0.11 5.78 11.84
CA ARG A 38 0.54 7.02 12.29
C ARG A 38 0.94 7.92 11.12
N TYR A 39 1.38 7.32 10.02
CA TYR A 39 1.75 8.03 8.82
C TYR A 39 0.54 8.70 8.14
N ALA A 40 -0.57 7.97 7.96
CA ALA A 40 -1.79 8.53 7.37
C ALA A 40 -2.43 9.65 8.21
N MET A 41 -2.29 9.60 9.55
CA MET A 41 -2.81 10.64 10.44
C MET A 41 -2.07 11.99 10.33
N MET A 42 -0.91 12.05 9.67
CA MET A 42 -0.20 13.31 9.39
C MET A 42 -0.80 14.10 8.21
N TYR A 43 -1.72 13.50 7.45
CA TYR A 43 -2.36 14.17 6.33
C TYR A 43 -3.28 15.31 6.80
N ASN A 44 -3.11 16.50 6.24
CA ASN A 44 -3.93 17.68 6.52
C ASN A 44 -4.74 18.09 5.27
N PRO A 45 -6.08 17.92 5.27
CA PRO A 45 -6.94 18.31 4.14
C PRO A 45 -6.95 19.82 3.85
N GLN A 46 -6.57 20.67 4.81
CA GLN A 46 -6.56 22.13 4.65
C GLN A 46 -5.31 22.64 3.91
N THR A 47 -4.32 21.78 3.66
CA THR A 47 -3.05 22.14 2.99
C THR A 47 -2.91 21.45 1.64
N VAL A 48 -4.03 21.03 1.02
CA VAL A 48 -3.99 20.43 -0.31
C VAL A 48 -3.70 21.50 -1.34
N GLU A 49 -2.67 21.27 -2.14
CA GLU A 49 -2.26 22.14 -3.24
C GLU A 49 -1.90 21.33 -4.48
N THR A 50 -1.87 22.01 -5.63
CA THR A 50 -1.39 21.45 -6.89
C THR A 50 -0.06 22.08 -7.25
N LEU A 51 0.94 21.25 -7.51
CA LEU A 51 2.28 21.66 -7.92
C LEU A 51 2.58 21.17 -9.33
N ALA A 52 3.33 21.97 -10.07
CA ALA A 52 3.86 21.63 -11.39
C ALA A 52 5.38 21.82 -11.36
N GLY A 53 6.09 20.87 -11.96
CA GLY A 53 7.54 20.85 -11.95
C GLY A 53 8.09 19.63 -12.67
N GLU A 54 9.41 19.58 -12.75
CA GLU A 54 10.16 18.50 -13.40
C GLU A 54 10.52 17.42 -12.38
N VAL A 55 10.35 16.15 -12.73
CA VAL A 55 10.83 15.07 -11.88
C VAL A 55 12.35 14.97 -12.08
N THR A 56 13.11 15.23 -11.03
CA THR A 56 14.57 15.16 -11.06
C THR A 56 15.12 13.82 -10.58
N ARG A 57 14.33 13.08 -9.79
CA ARG A 57 14.72 11.79 -9.24
C ARG A 57 13.51 10.97 -8.81
N VAL A 58 13.63 9.65 -8.94
CA VAL A 58 12.68 8.67 -8.44
C VAL A 58 13.44 7.74 -7.50
N ASP A 59 13.06 7.74 -6.23
CA ASP A 59 13.80 7.05 -5.18
C ASP A 59 12.88 6.14 -4.36
N LYS A 60 13.46 5.09 -3.78
CA LYS A 60 12.79 4.26 -2.78
C LYS A 60 13.10 4.81 -1.39
N PHE A 61 12.11 4.87 -0.52
CA PHE A 61 12.27 5.35 0.85
C PHE A 61 11.39 4.58 1.84
N THR A 62 11.70 4.67 3.13
CA THR A 62 10.87 4.09 4.20
C THR A 62 10.40 5.22 5.11
N PRO A 63 9.09 5.58 5.11
CA PRO A 63 8.64 6.81 5.77
C PRO A 63 8.83 6.81 7.29
N MET A 64 8.58 5.67 7.93
CA MET A 64 8.79 5.48 9.36
C MET A 64 9.32 4.07 9.63
N HIS A 65 9.99 3.88 10.77
CA HIS A 65 10.49 2.56 11.16
C HIS A 65 9.37 1.52 11.21
N GLY A 66 9.61 0.35 10.60
CA GLY A 66 8.63 -0.74 10.50
C GLY A 66 7.60 -0.59 9.38
N MET A 67 7.67 0.47 8.56
CA MET A 67 6.84 0.60 7.37
C MET A 67 7.45 -0.12 6.16
N SER A 68 6.58 -0.53 5.25
CA SER A 68 6.99 -0.99 3.93
C SER A 68 7.57 0.15 3.09
N THR A 69 8.54 -0.19 2.22
CA THR A 69 9.18 0.77 1.31
C THR A 69 8.17 1.42 0.37
N GLY A 70 8.27 2.73 0.21
CA GLY A 70 7.52 3.53 -0.74
C GLY A 70 8.38 4.14 -1.85
N ILE A 71 7.72 4.75 -2.83
CA ILE A 71 8.36 5.61 -3.84
C ILE A 71 8.13 7.07 -3.46
N HIS A 72 9.17 7.88 -3.55
CA HIS A 72 9.05 9.33 -3.58
C HIS A 72 9.72 9.94 -4.81
N LEU A 73 9.17 11.07 -5.27
CA LEU A 73 9.71 11.86 -6.36
C LEU A 73 10.38 13.10 -5.81
N MET A 74 11.52 13.46 -6.37
CA MET A 74 12.07 14.80 -6.18
C MET A 74 11.61 15.69 -7.32
N VAL A 75 10.63 16.54 -7.05
CA VAL A 75 10.02 17.41 -8.05
C VAL A 75 10.61 18.80 -7.93
N LYS A 76 11.30 19.27 -8.97
CA LYS A 76 11.83 20.63 -9.07
C LYS A 76 10.73 21.55 -9.58
N THR A 77 10.28 22.44 -8.71
CA THR A 77 9.37 23.53 -9.04
C THR A 77 10.15 24.80 -9.38
N ASN A 78 9.44 25.89 -9.69
CA ASN A 78 10.04 27.21 -9.91
C ASN A 78 10.75 27.79 -8.68
N LYS A 79 10.39 27.34 -7.47
CA LYS A 79 10.89 27.91 -6.21
C LYS A 79 11.89 26.98 -5.54
N GLU A 80 11.58 25.69 -5.49
CA GLU A 80 12.33 24.70 -4.73
C GLU A 80 12.12 23.27 -5.24
N THR A 81 12.91 22.34 -4.73
CA THR A 81 12.72 20.91 -4.96
C THR A 81 11.96 20.29 -3.79
N ILE A 82 10.82 19.67 -4.09
CA ILE A 82 9.90 19.09 -3.11
C ILE A 82 10.00 17.56 -3.19
N SER A 83 10.02 16.91 -2.03
CA SER A 83 9.84 15.46 -1.95
C SER A 83 8.34 15.11 -1.94
N VAL A 84 7.90 14.35 -2.94
CA VAL A 84 6.51 13.93 -3.10
C VAL A 84 6.40 12.43 -2.86
N HIS A 85 5.78 12.04 -1.74
CA HIS A 85 5.59 10.65 -1.37
C HIS A 85 4.39 10.05 -2.12
N LEU A 86 4.61 9.08 -3.02
CA LEU A 86 3.56 8.53 -3.87
C LEU A 86 2.78 7.38 -3.21
N GLY A 87 3.45 6.57 -2.37
CA GLY A 87 2.83 5.40 -1.76
C GLY A 87 3.77 4.20 -1.66
N PRO A 88 3.24 3.02 -1.27
CA PRO A 88 3.99 1.78 -1.23
C PRO A 88 4.59 1.42 -2.59
N ALA A 89 5.83 0.95 -2.61
CA ALA A 89 6.57 0.68 -3.85
C ALA A 89 5.82 -0.28 -4.78
N ARG A 90 5.31 -1.38 -4.23
CA ARG A 90 4.53 -2.36 -5.01
C ARG A 90 3.26 -1.80 -5.62
N TYR A 91 2.61 -0.85 -4.95
CA TYR A 91 1.41 -0.21 -5.49
C TYR A 91 1.75 0.68 -6.67
N ILE A 92 2.82 1.47 -6.57
CA ILE A 92 3.28 2.34 -7.67
C ILE A 92 3.80 1.51 -8.85
N GLU A 93 4.58 0.47 -8.59
CA GLU A 93 5.11 -0.45 -9.60
C GLU A 93 4.00 -1.22 -10.36
N SER A 94 2.81 -1.37 -9.76
CA SER A 94 1.66 -2.02 -10.42
C SER A 94 0.77 -1.08 -11.24
N GLN A 95 1.03 0.24 -11.23
CA GLN A 95 0.25 1.19 -12.02
C GLN A 95 0.75 1.24 -13.47
N ASP A 96 -0.14 1.62 -14.39
CA ASP A 96 0.22 1.85 -15.79
C ASP A 96 1.10 3.10 -15.99
N VAL A 97 1.06 4.03 -15.03
CA VAL A 97 1.86 5.26 -15.05
C VAL A 97 3.26 5.00 -14.51
N ARG A 98 4.28 5.45 -15.26
CA ARG A 98 5.68 5.39 -14.87
C ARG A 98 6.25 6.79 -14.71
N PHE A 99 7.11 6.96 -13.71
CA PHE A 99 7.84 8.19 -13.46
C PHE A 99 9.32 7.96 -13.76
N GLU A 100 9.91 8.89 -14.50
CA GLU A 100 11.34 8.91 -14.82
C GLU A 100 11.84 10.35 -14.71
N PRO A 101 13.14 10.56 -14.45
CA PRO A 101 13.71 11.90 -14.49
C PRO A 101 13.60 12.52 -15.90
N GLY A 102 13.15 13.78 -16.00
CA GLY A 102 13.08 14.53 -17.25
C GLY A 102 11.92 15.52 -17.34
#